data_AF-A0A7J6PV38-F1
#
_entry.id   AF-A0A7J6PV38-F1
#
_cell.length_a   1.000
_cell.length_b   1.000
_cell.length_c   1.000
_cell.angle_alpha   90.00
_cell.angle_beta   90.00
_cell.angle_gamma   90.00
#
_symmetry.space_group_name_H-M   'P 1'
#
loop_
_entity.id
_entity.type
_entity.pdbx_description
1 polymer ?
#
loop_
_entity_poly.entity_id
_entity_poly.type
_entity_poly.pdbx_seq_one_letter_code
_entity_poly.pdbx_strand_id
1 'polypeptide(L)'
;MAASRLLVMLLASSVSCSDDRVDGRHLGAGSTWFEDTFGFSERAGGSNMHATVHRNVELHKRSDGVLELMSKPLGKRFEVGRFDTPSLAELRSATSKNRPPEIPGVRPPHKEITIQNIVADVRELHRDPANDGAVFQVASQFNCLEMPDMNTTPEEGITNYIHDHTQGPACALECAPGTLFRNYFVKVMSNGTAGEIDASDVDTSGAGLGQYDKKQLDGLQGLGEALDNRRNRYWTMKNGYATPSRRGSLTDLKKRLEGMSKSTMDELTTKIAVGVQKDTQVSSVSDRVQKVTQVYCSALPVGYSPNTSPADWEPFARLVLNSLYESTLLVAEREAQRTGRTKVFLTHVGGGVFGNDQKWIVDAIEKAVWSVFLRGNSGKLDVYIVNYKSVPRIYEELVERLIPSLQPRNVSTEALNFIAVDCSLGGYWEDTL
;
A
#
# COMPACT_ATOMS: atom_id res chain seq x y z
N MET A 1 -27.60 -30.52 -7.41
CA MET A 1 -26.37 -29.86 -7.88
C MET A 1 -26.25 -28.38 -7.44
N ALA A 2 -26.78 -28.00 -6.27
CA ALA A 2 -26.61 -26.65 -5.70
C ALA A 2 -25.80 -26.65 -4.38
N ALA A 3 -25.55 -27.82 -3.79
CA ALA A 3 -24.82 -27.95 -2.53
C ALA A 3 -23.28 -28.06 -2.69
N SER A 4 -22.77 -28.39 -3.89
CA SER A 4 -21.33 -28.58 -4.12
C SER A 4 -20.56 -27.30 -4.48
N ARG A 5 -21.23 -26.14 -4.62
CA ARG A 5 -20.58 -24.86 -4.96
C ARG A 5 -20.34 -23.94 -3.76
N LEU A 6 -21.06 -24.14 -2.66
CA LEU A 6 -20.78 -23.45 -1.39
C LEU A 6 -19.46 -23.95 -0.75
N LEU A 7 -19.06 -25.19 -1.08
CA LEU A 7 -17.83 -25.79 -0.57
C LEU A 7 -16.56 -25.17 -1.19
N VAL A 8 -16.63 -24.59 -2.39
CA VAL A 8 -15.46 -23.94 -3.02
C VAL A 8 -15.17 -22.56 -2.41
N MET A 9 -16.20 -21.85 -1.92
CA MET A 9 -16.00 -20.62 -1.13
C MET A 9 -15.49 -20.90 0.29
N LEU A 10 -15.81 -22.06 0.87
CA LEU A 10 -15.29 -22.50 2.18
C LEU A 10 -13.91 -23.18 2.12
N LEU A 11 -13.50 -23.70 0.95
CA LEU A 11 -12.19 -24.33 0.73
C LEU A 11 -11.12 -23.39 0.16
N ALA A 12 -11.48 -22.18 -0.30
CA ALA A 12 -10.51 -21.10 -0.50
C ALA A 12 -10.06 -20.47 0.85
N SER A 13 -10.83 -20.73 1.92
CA SER A 13 -10.53 -20.39 3.31
C SER A 13 -9.85 -21.51 4.11
N SER A 14 -9.38 -22.60 3.46
CA SER A 14 -8.62 -23.66 4.12
C SER A 14 -7.11 -23.63 3.80
N VAL A 15 -6.52 -22.45 3.68
CA VAL A 15 -5.10 -22.27 4.03
C VAL A 15 -5.04 -22.08 5.54
N SER A 16 -5.18 -23.19 6.27
CA SER A 16 -5.17 -23.23 7.73
C SER A 16 -3.81 -22.82 8.27
N CYS A 17 -3.75 -21.75 9.06
CA CYS A 17 -2.74 -21.58 10.09
C CYS A 17 -2.87 -22.75 11.07
N SER A 18 -1.90 -23.64 11.08
CA SER A 18 -1.75 -24.60 12.17
C SER A 18 -1.16 -23.89 13.38
N ASP A 19 -1.90 -24.01 14.48
CA ASP A 19 -1.54 -23.92 15.89
C ASP A 19 -0.02 -23.95 16.19
N ASP A 20 0.59 -22.77 16.39
CA ASP A 20 1.95 -22.64 16.92
C ASP A 20 1.91 -21.99 18.31
N ARG A 21 2.17 -22.83 19.31
CA ARG A 21 2.42 -22.45 20.70
C ARG A 21 3.86 -21.98 20.84
N VAL A 22 4.08 -20.70 21.11
CA VAL A 22 5.22 -20.22 21.91
C VAL A 22 4.75 -19.02 22.75
N ASP A 23 5.02 -19.08 24.06
CA ASP A 23 4.73 -18.09 25.11
C ASP A 23 3.27 -17.82 25.50
N GLY A 24 2.65 -18.81 26.14
CA GLY A 24 1.94 -18.61 27.42
C GLY A 24 0.72 -17.67 27.49
N ARG A 25 0.25 -17.07 26.40
CA ARG A 25 -1.02 -16.34 26.34
C ARG A 25 -1.91 -16.95 25.27
N HIS A 26 -2.87 -17.75 25.72
CA HIS A 26 -4.01 -18.18 24.92
C HIS A 26 -4.71 -16.94 24.35
N LEU A 27 -4.64 -16.72 23.04
CA LEU A 27 -5.66 -15.95 22.32
C LEU A 27 -6.87 -16.87 22.12
N GLY A 28 -7.59 -17.12 23.22
CA GLY A 28 -8.84 -17.87 23.23
C GLY A 28 -10.01 -17.05 22.69
N ALA A 29 -11.11 -17.75 22.38
CA ALA A 29 -12.34 -17.19 21.82
C ALA A 29 -12.83 -15.91 22.53
N GLY A 30 -12.90 -14.82 21.76
CA GLY A 30 -13.13 -13.45 22.21
C GLY A 30 -11.89 -12.59 21.97
N SER A 31 -11.51 -12.34 20.72
CA SER A 31 -10.25 -11.65 20.42
C SER A 31 -10.28 -10.18 20.89
N THR A 32 -9.32 -9.84 21.75
CA THR A 32 -9.21 -8.59 22.51
C THR A 32 -8.19 -7.60 21.96
N TRP A 33 -7.55 -7.83 20.80
CA TRP A 33 -6.37 -7.04 20.40
C TRP A 33 -6.57 -5.51 20.47
N PHE A 34 -7.76 -5.04 20.05
CA PHE A 34 -8.11 -3.62 20.09
C PHE A 34 -8.22 -3.14 21.55
N GLU A 35 -8.92 -3.90 22.39
CA GLU A 35 -9.10 -3.60 23.81
C GLU A 35 -7.79 -3.70 24.60
N ASP A 36 -6.95 -4.68 24.29
CA ASP A 36 -5.61 -4.83 24.88
C ASP A 36 -4.70 -3.66 24.51
N THR A 37 -4.85 -3.13 23.29
CA THR A 37 -4.04 -2.02 22.79
C THR A 37 -4.54 -0.68 23.33
N PHE A 38 -5.85 -0.43 23.28
CA PHE A 38 -6.44 0.88 23.54
C PHE A 38 -7.23 0.99 24.86
N GLY A 39 -7.44 -0.12 25.58
CA GLY A 39 -8.06 -0.16 26.90
C GLY A 39 -9.59 -0.03 26.92
N PHE A 40 -10.26 -0.23 25.79
CA PHE A 40 -11.72 -0.29 25.71
C PHE A 40 -12.17 -1.16 24.55
N SER A 41 -13.36 -1.75 24.67
CA SER A 41 -13.97 -2.51 23.58
C SER A 41 -14.50 -1.58 22.48
N GLU A 42 -14.07 -1.81 21.24
CA GLU A 42 -14.55 -1.08 20.06
C GLU A 42 -16.09 -1.14 19.93
N ARG A 43 -16.66 -2.32 20.25
CA ARG A 43 -18.10 -2.65 20.11
C ARG A 43 -19.02 -2.17 21.23
N ALA A 44 -18.49 -1.51 22.25
CA ALA A 44 -19.29 -1.09 23.41
C ALA A 44 -20.44 -0.10 23.08
N GLY A 45 -20.50 0.45 21.86
CA GLY A 45 -21.47 1.47 21.44
C GLY A 45 -22.53 1.06 20.39
N GLY A 46 -22.68 -0.22 20.05
CA GLY A 46 -23.71 -0.68 19.10
C GLY A 46 -23.15 -1.06 17.73
N SER A 47 -23.83 -0.75 16.62
CA SER A 47 -23.40 -1.13 15.26
C SER A 47 -22.47 -0.13 14.57
N ASN A 48 -22.29 1.08 15.13
CA ASN A 48 -21.38 2.08 14.61
C ASN A 48 -20.26 2.33 15.63
N MET A 49 -19.05 1.86 15.29
CA MET A 49 -17.89 1.94 16.16
C MET A 49 -17.32 3.35 16.31
N HIS A 50 -17.60 4.29 15.37
CA HIS A 50 -17.03 5.64 15.41
C HIS A 50 -17.35 6.35 16.72
N ALA A 51 -18.61 6.33 17.15
CA ALA A 51 -19.04 7.01 18.37
C ALA A 51 -18.36 6.46 19.63
N THR A 52 -18.05 5.16 19.66
CA THR A 52 -17.29 4.54 20.76
C THR A 52 -15.84 5.03 20.74
N VAL A 53 -15.19 4.99 19.58
CA VAL A 53 -13.77 5.37 19.43
C VAL A 53 -13.58 6.86 19.71
N HIS A 54 -14.39 7.71 19.09
CA HIS A 54 -14.44 9.17 19.27
C HIS A 54 -14.67 9.62 20.71
N ARG A 55 -15.35 8.80 21.52
CA ARG A 55 -15.54 9.07 22.96
C ARG A 55 -14.29 8.76 23.78
N ASN A 56 -13.59 7.68 23.42
CA ASN A 56 -12.50 7.12 24.22
C ASN A 56 -11.11 7.52 23.72
N VAL A 57 -11.00 8.13 22.54
CA VAL A 57 -9.73 8.52 21.92
C VAL A 57 -9.79 9.99 21.51
N GLU A 58 -8.72 10.72 21.79
CA GLU A 58 -8.51 12.10 21.30
C GLU A 58 -7.36 12.14 20.31
N LEU A 59 -7.52 12.94 19.25
CA LEU A 59 -6.47 13.24 18.28
C LEU A 59 -5.72 14.50 18.72
N HIS A 60 -4.40 14.38 18.82
CA HIS A 60 -3.48 15.45 19.19
C HIS A 60 -2.50 15.69 18.03
N LYS A 61 -2.01 16.91 17.88
CA LYS A 61 -0.90 17.25 16.96
C LYS A 61 0.20 17.92 17.76
N ARG A 62 1.39 17.33 17.74
CA ARG A 62 2.58 17.88 18.39
C ARG A 62 3.09 19.13 17.65
N SER A 63 3.91 19.90 18.35
CA SER A 63 4.56 21.10 17.79
C SER A 63 5.46 20.81 16.58
N ASP A 64 6.01 19.60 16.47
CA ASP A 64 6.78 19.11 15.32
C ASP A 64 5.89 18.56 14.18
N GLY A 65 4.56 18.64 14.34
CA GLY A 65 3.57 18.22 13.35
C GLY A 65 3.19 16.75 13.41
N VAL A 66 3.78 15.95 14.31
CA VAL A 66 3.43 14.52 14.47
C VAL A 66 2.04 14.38 15.07
N LEU A 67 1.22 13.50 14.49
CA LEU A 67 -0.10 13.15 15.03
C LEU A 67 0.03 12.08 16.11
N GLU A 68 -0.76 12.23 17.18
CA GLU A 68 -0.85 11.28 18.27
C GLU A 68 -2.31 10.97 18.60
N LEU A 69 -2.57 9.72 18.97
CA LEU A 69 -3.84 9.31 19.57
C LEU A 69 -3.65 9.14 21.07
N MET A 70 -4.49 9.79 21.87
CA MET A 70 -4.55 9.59 23.31
C MET A 70 -5.73 8.69 23.67
N SER A 71 -5.46 7.48 24.16
CA SER A 71 -6.49 6.64 24.79
C SER A 71 -6.81 7.21 26.17
N LYS A 72 -8.06 7.64 26.37
CA LYS A 72 -8.54 8.14 27.67
C LYS A 72 -8.59 7.06 28.74
N PRO A 73 -9.10 5.84 28.47
CA PRO A 73 -9.12 4.77 29.47
C PRO A 73 -7.75 4.39 30.00
N LEU A 74 -6.71 4.45 29.16
CA LEU A 74 -5.34 4.10 29.55
C LEU A 74 -4.49 5.31 29.98
N GLY A 75 -4.91 6.54 29.65
CA GLY A 75 -4.06 7.72 29.75
C GLY A 75 -2.79 7.62 28.90
N LYS A 76 -2.78 6.78 27.86
CA LYS A 76 -1.62 6.45 27.03
C LYS A 76 -1.70 7.14 25.66
N ARG A 77 -0.55 7.65 25.20
CA ARG A 77 -0.38 8.25 23.87
C ARG A 77 0.28 7.27 22.91
N PHE A 78 -0.15 7.33 21.66
CA PHE A 78 0.36 6.51 20.57
C PHE A 78 0.71 7.39 19.38
N GLU A 79 1.90 7.23 18.83
CA GLU A 79 2.32 8.03 17.68
C GLU A 79 1.76 7.44 16.37
N VAL A 80 0.89 8.22 15.73
CA VAL A 80 0.32 7.91 14.41
C VAL A 80 1.33 8.22 13.31
N GLY A 81 2.18 9.23 13.51
CA GLY A 81 3.06 9.75 12.47
C GLY A 81 2.32 10.71 11.55
N ARG A 82 2.54 10.60 10.23
CA ARG A 82 1.86 11.40 9.19
C ARG A 82 1.16 10.49 8.20
N PHE A 83 -0.08 10.79 7.84
CA PHE A 83 -0.81 10.10 6.78
C PHE A 83 -1.11 11.04 5.62
N ASP A 84 -0.99 10.54 4.40
CA ASP A 84 -1.28 11.26 3.16
C ASP A 84 -1.71 10.24 2.07
N THR A 85 -2.34 10.70 1.00
CA THR A 85 -2.72 9.85 -0.14
C THR A 85 -2.13 10.37 -1.46
N PRO A 86 -0.79 10.41 -1.60
CA PRO A 86 -0.17 10.98 -2.78
C PRO A 86 -0.42 10.10 -4.02
N SER A 87 -0.67 10.76 -5.14
CA SER A 87 -0.59 10.17 -6.47
C SER A 87 0.86 9.84 -6.84
N LEU A 88 1.04 8.89 -7.76
CA LEU A 88 2.36 8.61 -8.32
C LEU A 88 2.99 9.87 -8.98
N ALA A 89 2.17 10.75 -9.58
CA ALA A 89 2.65 12.03 -10.11
C ALA A 89 3.31 12.90 -9.01
N GLU A 90 2.67 13.02 -7.85
CA GLU A 90 3.18 13.79 -6.72
C GLU A 90 4.45 13.17 -6.15
N LEU A 91 4.52 11.83 -6.07
CA LEU A 91 5.73 11.13 -5.61
C LEU A 91 6.91 11.30 -6.58
N ARG A 92 6.68 11.19 -7.89
CA ARG A 92 7.69 11.47 -8.92
C ARG A 92 8.17 12.91 -8.85
N SER A 93 7.27 13.88 -8.62
CA SER A 93 7.63 15.29 -8.46
C SER A 93 8.44 15.55 -7.18
N ALA A 94 8.02 14.98 -6.06
CA ALA A 94 8.66 15.19 -4.76
C ALA A 94 10.08 14.64 -4.69
N THR A 95 10.33 13.49 -5.35
CA THR A 95 11.67 12.89 -5.44
C THR A 95 12.60 13.69 -6.36
N SER A 96 12.08 14.23 -7.48
CA SER A 96 12.87 15.01 -8.44
C SER A 96 13.36 16.36 -7.89
N LYS A 97 12.59 17.02 -7.02
CA LYS A 97 12.94 18.33 -6.44
C LYS A 97 14.16 18.31 -5.51
N ASN A 98 14.49 17.15 -4.95
CA ASN A 98 15.58 16.98 -3.99
C ASN A 98 16.87 16.47 -4.64
N ARG A 99 16.97 16.52 -5.97
CA ARG A 99 18.18 16.14 -6.70
C ARG A 99 19.31 17.14 -6.40
N PRO A 100 20.50 16.69 -5.97
CA PRO A 100 21.67 17.55 -5.90
C PRO A 100 21.95 18.13 -7.30
N PRO A 101 22.42 19.37 -7.41
CA PRO A 101 22.83 19.91 -8.71
C PRO A 101 23.86 18.98 -9.34
N GLU A 102 23.66 18.62 -10.61
CA GLU A 102 24.68 17.90 -11.36
C GLU A 102 25.90 18.81 -11.50
N ILE A 103 27.04 18.36 -10.98
CA ILE A 103 28.32 19.06 -11.14
C ILE A 103 28.97 18.49 -12.40
N PRO A 104 29.17 19.28 -13.47
CA PRO A 104 29.83 18.80 -14.68
C PRO A 104 31.18 18.15 -14.37
N GLY A 105 31.38 16.92 -14.84
CA GLY A 105 32.62 16.15 -14.62
C GLY A 105 32.70 15.37 -13.31
N VAL A 106 31.74 15.52 -12.38
CA VAL A 106 31.63 14.67 -11.19
C VAL A 106 30.67 13.52 -11.50
N ARG A 107 31.15 12.27 -11.43
CA ARG A 107 30.27 11.11 -11.55
C ARG A 107 29.24 11.16 -10.40
N PRO A 108 27.93 11.03 -10.67
CA PRO A 108 26.94 10.97 -9.61
C PRO A 108 27.32 9.85 -8.62
N PRO A 109 27.05 10.03 -7.31
CA PRO A 109 27.32 8.99 -6.33
C PRO A 109 26.66 7.69 -6.78
N HIS A 110 27.37 6.56 -6.58
CA HIS A 110 26.96 5.27 -7.11
C HIS A 110 25.52 4.94 -6.74
N LYS A 111 24.69 4.70 -7.78
CA LYS A 111 23.36 4.11 -7.67
C LYS A 111 23.51 2.75 -7.01
N GLU A 112 23.01 2.60 -5.78
CA GLU A 112 23.10 1.35 -5.04
C GLU A 112 21.69 0.92 -4.64
N ILE A 113 21.11 0.06 -5.48
CA ILE A 113 19.92 -0.71 -5.16
C ILE A 113 20.39 -2.14 -4.99
N THR A 114 20.23 -2.69 -3.80
CA THR A 114 20.33 -4.13 -3.59
C THR A 114 18.93 -4.73 -3.67
N ILE A 115 18.82 -5.94 -4.20
CA ILE A 115 17.55 -6.66 -4.26
C ILE A 115 17.76 -8.13 -3.91
N GLN A 116 16.90 -8.67 -3.07
CA GLN A 116 16.92 -10.09 -2.73
C GLN A 116 15.53 -10.61 -2.32
N ASN A 117 15.33 -11.91 -2.49
CA ASN A 117 14.18 -12.60 -1.91
C ASN A 117 14.48 -12.99 -0.47
N ILE A 118 13.47 -12.84 0.41
CA ILE A 118 13.49 -13.39 1.76
C ILE A 118 12.21 -14.18 2.02
N VAL A 119 12.30 -15.16 2.92
CA VAL A 119 11.14 -15.83 3.51
C VAL A 119 11.03 -15.35 4.96
N ALA A 120 9.97 -14.64 5.29
CA ALA A 120 9.81 -14.03 6.61
C ALA A 120 8.34 -13.78 6.95
N ASP A 121 8.02 -13.74 8.24
CA ASP A 121 6.74 -13.22 8.73
C ASP A 121 6.80 -11.69 8.78
N VAL A 122 5.82 -11.03 8.16
CA VAL A 122 5.78 -9.57 8.09
C VAL A 122 5.65 -8.92 9.47
N ARG A 123 5.02 -9.58 10.44
CA ARG A 123 4.91 -9.10 11.82
C ARG A 123 6.25 -9.10 12.51
N GLU A 124 7.04 -10.16 12.33
CA GLU A 124 8.41 -10.24 12.85
C GLU A 124 9.28 -9.14 12.24
N LEU A 125 9.17 -8.89 10.92
CA LEU A 125 9.90 -7.81 10.27
C LEU A 125 9.55 -6.43 10.83
N HIS A 126 8.28 -6.17 11.18
CA HIS A 126 7.87 -4.91 11.80
C HIS A 126 8.40 -4.76 13.23
N ARG A 127 8.58 -5.85 13.97
CA ARG A 127 9.06 -5.86 15.37
C ARG A 127 10.58 -5.89 15.49
N ASP A 128 11.28 -6.27 14.43
CA ASP A 128 12.73 -6.31 14.41
C ASP A 128 13.30 -4.89 14.49
N PRO A 129 14.06 -4.53 15.55
CA PRO A 129 14.63 -3.19 15.70
C PRO A 129 15.61 -2.82 14.59
N ALA A 130 16.16 -3.79 13.86
CA ALA A 130 16.99 -3.51 12.68
C ALA A 130 16.20 -2.90 11.52
N ASN A 131 14.86 -2.88 11.60
CA ASN A 131 13.97 -2.32 10.59
C ASN A 131 13.28 -1.02 11.08
N ASP A 132 13.78 -0.40 12.15
CA ASP A 132 13.37 0.97 12.50
C ASP A 132 13.64 1.93 11.34
N GLY A 133 12.63 2.73 10.99
CA GLY A 133 12.63 3.61 9.83
C GLY A 133 12.48 2.91 8.46
N ALA A 134 12.26 1.59 8.42
CA ALA A 134 12.04 0.87 7.16
C ALA A 134 10.68 1.19 6.52
N VAL A 135 10.57 0.90 5.22
CA VAL A 135 9.33 1.06 4.44
C VAL A 135 8.73 -0.31 4.15
N PHE A 136 7.43 -0.47 4.40
CA PHE A 136 6.68 -1.70 4.16
C PHE A 136 5.58 -1.46 3.14
N GLN A 137 5.56 -2.25 2.07
CA GLN A 137 4.42 -2.30 1.17
C GLN A 137 3.30 -3.14 1.79
N VAL A 138 2.13 -2.56 1.96
CA VAL A 138 0.98 -3.18 2.61
C VAL A 138 -0.13 -3.40 1.58
N ALA A 139 -0.56 -4.65 1.42
CA ALA A 139 -1.76 -4.95 0.64
C ALA A 139 -2.97 -4.35 1.36
N SER A 140 -3.73 -3.53 0.66
CA SER A 140 -4.86 -2.77 1.21
C SER A 140 -5.96 -2.63 0.16
N GLN A 141 -7.03 -1.93 0.50
CA GLN A 141 -8.10 -1.51 -0.41
C GLN A 141 -7.88 -0.06 -0.86
N PHE A 142 -8.61 0.41 -1.89
CA PHE A 142 -8.43 1.77 -2.41
C PHE A 142 -8.80 2.87 -1.40
N ASN A 143 -9.47 2.51 -0.31
CA ASN A 143 -9.76 3.39 0.83
C ASN A 143 -8.70 3.30 1.96
N CYS A 144 -7.58 2.59 1.74
CA CYS A 144 -6.50 2.39 2.71
C CYS A 144 -6.91 1.64 3.99
N LEU A 145 -7.91 0.76 3.87
CA LEU A 145 -8.38 -0.17 4.90
C LEU A 145 -8.18 -1.63 4.45
N GLU A 146 -8.32 -2.55 5.40
CA GLU A 146 -8.13 -3.98 5.22
C GLU A 146 -9.38 -4.75 5.65
N MET A 147 -10.55 -4.27 5.22
CA MET A 147 -11.84 -4.91 5.53
C MET A 147 -11.92 -6.33 4.94
N PRO A 148 -12.57 -7.30 5.60
CA PRO A 148 -12.58 -8.69 5.15
C PRO A 148 -13.30 -8.89 3.80
N ASP A 149 -14.33 -8.09 3.51
CA ASP A 149 -15.00 -8.10 2.21
C ASP A 149 -15.66 -6.77 1.86
N MET A 150 -16.08 -6.63 0.60
CA MET A 150 -16.67 -5.40 0.03
C MET A 150 -18.01 -4.96 0.65
N ASN A 151 -18.64 -5.77 1.49
CA ASN A 151 -19.87 -5.42 2.21
C ASN A 151 -19.58 -4.92 3.62
N THR A 152 -18.37 -5.10 4.13
CA THR A 152 -17.97 -4.58 5.43
C THR A 152 -17.66 -3.10 5.30
N THR A 153 -18.35 -2.28 6.08
CA THR A 153 -18.21 -0.83 6.10
C THR A 153 -17.18 -0.38 7.14
N PRO A 154 -16.55 0.81 6.99
CA PRO A 154 -15.69 1.40 8.02
C PRO A 154 -16.31 1.46 9.43
N GLU A 155 -17.62 1.64 9.50
CA GLU A 155 -18.39 1.73 10.74
C GLU A 155 -18.44 0.42 11.54
N GLU A 156 -18.20 -0.72 10.89
CA GLU A 156 -18.13 -2.04 11.54
C GLU A 156 -16.80 -2.29 12.27
N GLY A 157 -15.83 -1.41 12.05
CA GLY A 157 -14.59 -1.29 12.80
C GLY A 157 -13.48 -2.26 12.40
N ILE A 158 -12.37 -2.15 13.13
CA ILE A 158 -11.10 -2.79 12.79
C ILE A 158 -10.77 -3.99 13.68
N THR A 159 -11.54 -4.25 14.75
CA THR A 159 -11.30 -5.40 15.65
C THR A 159 -11.23 -6.73 14.90
N ASN A 160 -12.02 -6.89 13.83
CA ASN A 160 -12.08 -8.14 13.07
C ASN A 160 -10.83 -8.44 12.23
N TYR A 161 -9.89 -7.50 12.08
CA TYR A 161 -8.66 -7.68 11.29
C TYR A 161 -7.83 -8.87 11.78
N ILE A 162 -7.93 -9.22 13.07
CA ILE A 162 -7.25 -10.37 13.68
C ILE A 162 -7.67 -11.73 13.11
N HIS A 163 -8.86 -11.81 12.51
CA HIS A 163 -9.39 -13.04 11.92
C HIS A 163 -8.99 -13.21 10.45
N ASP A 164 -8.44 -12.16 9.84
CA ASP A 164 -7.89 -12.21 8.49
C ASP A 164 -6.37 -12.41 8.58
N HIS A 165 -5.92 -13.57 8.12
CA HIS A 165 -4.51 -13.97 8.15
C HIS A 165 -3.74 -13.54 6.89
N THR A 166 -4.33 -12.69 6.04
CA THR A 166 -3.61 -12.08 4.93
C THR A 166 -2.63 -11.00 5.41
N GLN A 167 -1.72 -10.60 4.50
CA GLN A 167 -0.63 -9.70 4.82
C GLN A 167 -1.09 -8.30 5.25
N GLY A 168 -2.16 -7.78 4.64
CA GLY A 168 -2.67 -6.43 4.92
C GLY A 168 -3.04 -6.24 6.40
N PRO A 169 -4.01 -7.03 6.91
CA PRO A 169 -4.37 -7.05 8.32
C PRO A 169 -3.21 -7.33 9.26
N ALA A 170 -2.28 -8.23 8.89
CA ALA A 170 -1.08 -8.47 9.68
C ALA A 170 -0.23 -7.20 9.86
N CYS A 171 0.04 -6.45 8.78
CA CYS A 171 0.74 -5.17 8.85
C CYS A 171 -0.06 -4.11 9.64
N ALA A 172 -1.38 -4.04 9.42
CA ALA A 172 -2.26 -3.08 10.08
C ALA A 172 -2.29 -3.26 11.61
N LEU A 173 -2.24 -4.50 12.09
CA LEU A 173 -2.23 -4.83 13.52
C LEU A 173 -0.91 -4.46 14.20
N GLU A 174 0.23 -4.56 13.51
CA GLU A 174 1.52 -4.15 14.08
C GLU A 174 1.58 -2.63 14.31
N CYS A 175 0.94 -1.86 13.43
CA CYS A 175 0.85 -0.39 13.49
C CYS A 175 -0.57 0.09 13.85
N ALA A 176 -1.13 -0.45 14.94
CA ALA A 176 -2.50 -0.15 15.38
C ALA A 176 -2.86 1.35 15.44
N PRO A 177 -1.98 2.28 15.87
CA PRO A 177 -2.31 3.70 15.92
C PRO A 177 -2.62 4.28 14.54
N GLY A 178 -1.80 3.94 13.54
CA GLY A 178 -2.05 4.31 12.13
C GLY A 178 -3.36 3.71 11.63
N THR A 179 -3.65 2.45 11.96
CA THR A 179 -4.88 1.76 11.54
C THR A 179 -6.13 2.38 12.15
N LEU A 180 -6.12 2.69 13.46
CA LEU A 180 -7.21 3.40 14.12
C LEU A 180 -7.40 4.80 13.50
N PHE A 181 -6.31 5.51 13.24
CA PHE A 181 -6.37 6.82 12.60
C PHE A 181 -7.01 6.78 11.21
N ARG A 182 -6.57 5.89 10.32
CA ARG A 182 -7.10 5.79 8.95
C ARG A 182 -8.58 5.43 8.91
N ASN A 183 -9.09 4.68 9.89
CA ASN A 183 -10.50 4.36 9.94
C ASN A 183 -11.32 5.50 10.56
N TYR A 184 -10.90 6.02 11.72
CA TYR A 184 -11.75 6.87 12.56
C TYR A 184 -11.42 8.36 12.57
N PHE A 185 -10.20 8.76 12.19
CA PHE A 185 -9.72 10.15 12.36
C PHE A 185 -9.18 10.79 11.09
N VAL A 186 -9.03 10.05 9.99
CA VAL A 186 -8.60 10.65 8.73
C VAL A 186 -9.63 11.68 8.24
N LYS A 187 -9.15 12.84 7.79
CA LYS A 187 -9.98 13.86 7.15
C LYS A 187 -10.19 13.46 5.69
N VAL A 188 -11.35 12.89 5.36
CA VAL A 188 -11.67 12.57 3.96
C VAL A 188 -12.20 13.81 3.24
N MET A 189 -11.51 14.22 2.18
CA MET A 189 -11.88 15.36 1.35
C MET A 189 -12.97 14.98 0.32
N SER A 190 -13.63 15.97 -0.28
CA SER A 190 -14.72 15.74 -1.25
C SER A 190 -14.27 15.04 -2.53
N ASN A 191 -12.97 15.08 -2.84
CA ASN A 191 -12.34 14.38 -3.95
C ASN A 191 -11.77 13.01 -3.54
N GLY A 192 -12.17 12.44 -2.40
CA GLY A 192 -11.71 11.10 -1.98
C GLY A 192 -10.23 11.03 -1.58
N THR A 193 -9.56 12.16 -1.34
CA THR A 193 -8.17 12.19 -0.84
C THR A 193 -8.12 12.47 0.67
N ALA A 194 -6.98 12.19 1.28
CA ALA A 194 -6.73 12.58 2.66
C ALA A 194 -6.43 14.09 2.75
N GLY A 195 -7.10 14.77 3.67
CA GLY A 195 -6.86 16.16 4.02
C GLY A 195 -5.87 16.31 5.17
N GLU A 196 -5.25 17.48 5.27
CA GLU A 196 -4.43 17.82 6.43
C GLU A 196 -5.28 17.98 7.69
N ILE A 197 -4.79 17.41 8.80
CA ILE A 197 -5.33 17.65 10.14
C ILE A 197 -4.85 19.02 10.64
N ASP A 198 -5.79 19.93 10.88
CA ASP A 198 -5.54 21.28 11.35
C ASP A 198 -5.99 21.50 12.81
N ALA A 199 -5.83 22.72 13.32
CA ALA A 199 -6.13 23.06 14.70
C ALA A 199 -7.61 22.85 15.08
N SER A 200 -8.53 22.83 14.12
CA SER A 200 -9.96 22.58 14.36
C SER A 200 -10.30 21.09 14.47
N ASP A 201 -9.42 20.22 13.99
CA ASP A 201 -9.60 18.76 14.00
C ASP A 201 -9.03 18.11 15.28
N VAL A 202 -8.08 18.77 15.95
CA VAL A 202 -7.38 18.30 17.16
C VAL A 202 -8.08 18.69 18.45
N ASP A 203 -7.85 17.95 19.53
CA ASP A 203 -8.50 18.11 20.84
C ASP A 203 -10.03 17.99 20.81
N THR A 204 -10.58 17.43 19.74
CA THR A 204 -12.00 17.14 19.59
C THR A 204 -12.28 15.65 19.76
N SER A 205 -13.57 15.30 19.91
CA SER A 205 -14.00 13.91 19.82
C SER A 205 -13.87 13.33 18.39
N GLY A 206 -13.32 14.04 17.40
CA GLY A 206 -13.21 13.54 16.02
C GLY A 206 -14.50 13.60 15.20
N ALA A 207 -15.51 14.38 15.65
CA ALA A 207 -16.78 14.51 14.94
C ALA A 207 -16.57 15.07 13.52
N GLY A 208 -16.95 14.30 12.50
CA GLY A 208 -16.78 14.65 11.08
C GLY A 208 -15.49 14.13 10.43
N LEU A 209 -14.60 13.52 11.23
CA LEU A 209 -13.44 12.76 10.78
C LEU A 209 -13.76 11.27 10.67
N GLY A 210 -12.89 10.55 9.96
CA GLY A 210 -13.03 9.12 9.71
C GLY A 210 -13.66 8.82 8.36
N GLN A 211 -13.62 7.53 8.02
CA GLN A 211 -14.23 6.98 6.83
C GLN A 211 -15.60 6.40 7.19
N TYR A 212 -16.58 6.59 6.31
CA TYR A 212 -17.95 6.11 6.47
C TYR A 212 -18.41 5.46 5.15
N ASP A 213 -19.46 4.66 5.16
CA ASP A 213 -20.04 4.01 3.95
C ASP A 213 -20.13 4.97 2.73
N LYS A 214 -20.50 6.23 2.98
CA LYS A 214 -20.69 7.25 1.92
C LYS A 214 -19.57 8.28 1.78
N LYS A 215 -18.50 8.16 2.57
CA LYS A 215 -17.38 9.11 2.60
C LYS A 215 -16.08 8.36 2.90
N GLN A 216 -15.39 7.95 1.85
CA GLN A 216 -14.15 7.15 1.95
C GLN A 216 -13.06 7.75 1.07
N LEU A 217 -11.82 7.38 1.40
CA LEU A 217 -10.70 7.57 0.49
C LEU A 217 -10.90 6.72 -0.78
N ASP A 218 -10.42 7.20 -1.91
CA ASP A 218 -10.46 6.49 -3.18
C ASP A 218 -9.16 6.72 -3.98
N GLY A 219 -8.23 5.77 -3.87
CA GLY A 219 -6.96 5.77 -4.59
C GLY A 219 -7.09 5.67 -6.11
N LEU A 220 -8.28 5.37 -6.66
CA LEU A 220 -8.56 5.41 -8.09
C LEU A 220 -9.28 6.67 -8.55
N GLN A 221 -9.65 7.60 -7.66
CA GLN A 221 -10.43 8.77 -8.04
C GLN A 221 -9.80 9.55 -9.22
N GLY A 222 -8.49 9.82 -9.15
CA GLY A 222 -7.76 10.53 -10.22
C GLY A 222 -7.75 9.77 -11.56
N LEU A 223 -7.62 8.44 -11.52
CA LEU A 223 -7.71 7.60 -12.71
C LEU A 223 -9.15 7.56 -13.26
N GLY A 224 -10.14 7.50 -12.37
CA GLY A 224 -11.56 7.54 -12.70
C GLY A 224 -11.94 8.83 -13.42
N GLU A 225 -11.39 9.97 -13.00
CA GLU A 225 -11.55 11.25 -13.69
C GLU A 225 -10.88 11.24 -15.08
N ALA A 226 -9.62 10.79 -15.16
CA ALA A 226 -8.89 10.73 -16.43
C ALA A 226 -9.54 9.79 -17.47
N LEU A 227 -10.19 8.73 -17.01
CA LEU A 227 -10.95 7.80 -17.87
C LEU A 227 -12.41 8.18 -18.06
N ASP A 228 -12.89 9.27 -17.45
CA ASP A 228 -14.32 9.63 -17.41
C ASP A 228 -15.20 8.43 -17.00
N ASN A 229 -14.79 7.75 -15.93
CA ASN A 229 -15.46 6.54 -15.44
C ASN A 229 -16.91 6.82 -14.98
N ARG A 230 -17.22 8.06 -14.57
CA ARG A 230 -18.61 8.46 -14.24
C ARG A 230 -19.55 8.26 -15.43
N ARG A 231 -19.12 8.65 -16.64
CA ARG A 231 -19.88 8.47 -17.87
C ARG A 231 -19.75 7.06 -18.43
N ASN A 232 -18.52 6.54 -18.51
CA ASN A 232 -18.23 5.27 -19.18
C ASN A 232 -18.64 4.04 -18.36
N ARG A 233 -18.67 4.18 -17.03
CA ARG A 233 -19.06 3.15 -16.05
C ARG A 233 -18.26 1.86 -16.28
N TYR A 234 -16.94 1.95 -16.24
CA TYR A 234 -16.08 0.76 -16.29
C TYR A 234 -16.13 0.00 -14.96
N TRP A 235 -15.96 0.69 -13.84
CA TRP A 235 -16.06 0.11 -12.50
C TRP A 235 -16.89 0.98 -11.55
N THR A 236 -17.33 0.37 -10.46
CA THR A 236 -17.93 1.02 -9.29
C THR A 236 -17.08 0.71 -8.07
N MET A 237 -16.80 1.72 -7.25
CA MET A 237 -16.13 1.54 -5.96
C MET A 237 -17.15 1.11 -4.90
N LYS A 238 -16.83 0.08 -4.12
CA LYS A 238 -17.63 -0.35 -2.96
C LYS A 238 -16.71 -0.74 -1.81
N ASN A 239 -16.72 0.05 -0.73
CA ASN A 239 -15.85 -0.15 0.44
C ASN A 239 -14.37 -0.40 0.08
N GLY A 240 -13.84 0.41 -0.86
CA GLY A 240 -12.46 0.30 -1.34
C GLY A 240 -12.20 -0.81 -2.39
N TYR A 241 -13.21 -1.57 -2.82
CA TYR A 241 -13.12 -2.54 -3.90
C TYR A 241 -13.61 -1.96 -5.24
N ALA A 242 -12.75 -1.96 -6.25
CA ALA A 242 -13.11 -1.60 -7.61
C ALA A 242 -13.77 -2.79 -8.33
N THR A 243 -15.09 -2.77 -8.47
CA THR A 243 -15.87 -3.86 -9.05
C THR A 243 -16.38 -3.52 -10.45
N PRO A 244 -16.46 -4.47 -11.40
CA PRO A 244 -17.01 -4.22 -12.72
C PRO A 244 -18.45 -3.70 -12.62
N SER A 245 -18.75 -2.56 -13.25
CA SER A 245 -20.05 -1.91 -13.03
C SER A 245 -21.20 -2.64 -13.74
N ARG A 246 -20.86 -3.35 -14.83
CA ARG A 246 -21.77 -4.12 -15.68
C ARG A 246 -21.02 -5.20 -16.44
N ARG A 247 -21.74 -6.17 -16.99
CA ARG A 247 -21.17 -7.16 -17.92
C ARG A 247 -20.50 -6.46 -19.11
N GLY A 248 -19.30 -6.92 -19.48
CA GLY A 248 -18.52 -6.37 -20.59
C GLY A 248 -17.84 -5.02 -20.34
N SER A 249 -18.07 -4.38 -19.19
CA SER A 249 -17.43 -3.10 -18.85
C SER A 249 -15.90 -3.16 -18.88
N LEU A 250 -15.31 -4.24 -18.39
CA LEU A 250 -13.86 -4.45 -18.45
C LEU A 250 -13.35 -4.75 -19.85
N THR A 251 -14.13 -5.46 -20.68
CA THR A 251 -13.78 -5.65 -22.09
C THR A 251 -13.76 -4.31 -22.83
N ASP A 252 -14.68 -3.40 -22.52
CA ASP A 252 -14.71 -2.04 -23.08
C ASP A 252 -13.51 -1.21 -22.58
N LEU A 253 -13.17 -1.31 -21.29
CA LEU A 253 -11.99 -0.66 -20.72
C LEU A 253 -10.70 -1.20 -21.35
N LYS A 254 -10.57 -2.52 -21.47
CA LYS A 254 -9.44 -3.20 -22.12
C LYS A 254 -9.19 -2.65 -23.52
N LYS A 255 -10.23 -2.65 -24.38
CA LYS A 255 -10.12 -2.13 -25.75
C LYS A 255 -9.65 -0.68 -25.77
N ARG A 256 -10.12 0.14 -24.84
CA ARG A 256 -9.70 1.54 -24.73
C ARG A 256 -8.24 1.66 -24.31
N LEU A 257 -7.80 0.90 -23.31
CA LEU A 257 -6.41 0.94 -22.82
C LEU A 257 -5.43 0.37 -23.86
N GLU A 258 -5.79 -0.71 -24.58
CA GLU A 258 -4.98 -1.29 -25.65
C GLU A 258 -4.84 -0.37 -26.87
N GLY A 259 -5.81 0.52 -27.09
CA GLY A 259 -5.75 1.54 -28.14
C GLY A 259 -4.94 2.78 -27.78
N MET A 260 -4.41 2.89 -26.55
CA MET A 260 -3.66 4.06 -26.10
C MET A 260 -2.17 3.93 -26.37
N SER A 261 -1.53 5.09 -26.55
CA SER A 261 -0.06 5.16 -26.63
C SER A 261 0.57 4.83 -25.26
N LYS A 262 1.84 4.43 -25.27
CA LYS A 262 2.60 4.19 -24.03
C LYS A 262 2.71 5.44 -23.15
N SER A 263 2.91 6.62 -23.74
CA SER A 263 2.92 7.89 -22.98
C SER A 263 1.59 8.13 -22.27
N THR A 264 0.48 7.89 -22.97
CA THR A 264 -0.86 8.01 -22.37
C THR A 264 -1.07 6.99 -21.25
N MET A 265 -0.58 5.76 -21.42
CA MET A 265 -0.65 4.74 -20.37
C MET A 265 0.19 5.12 -19.14
N ASP A 266 1.38 5.70 -19.33
CA ASP A 266 2.19 6.23 -18.22
C ASP A 266 1.47 7.40 -17.53
N GLU A 267 0.93 8.36 -18.29
CA GLU A 267 0.15 9.47 -17.75
C GLU A 267 -1.03 8.99 -16.89
N LEU A 268 -1.76 7.97 -17.33
CA LEU A 268 -2.83 7.36 -16.54
C LEU A 268 -2.31 6.65 -15.28
N THR A 269 -1.17 5.95 -15.39
CA THR A 269 -0.49 5.30 -14.26
C THR A 269 -0.16 6.32 -13.16
N THR A 270 0.23 7.54 -13.55
CA THR A 270 0.54 8.62 -12.58
C THR A 270 -0.65 9.13 -11.77
N LYS A 271 -1.90 8.83 -12.17
CA LYS A 271 -3.12 9.32 -11.51
C LYS A 271 -3.58 8.48 -10.33
N ILE A 272 -3.00 7.30 -10.15
CA ILE A 272 -3.33 6.42 -9.04
C ILE A 272 -2.62 6.90 -7.79
N ALA A 273 -3.33 6.88 -6.67
CA ALA A 273 -2.81 7.24 -5.35
C ALA A 273 -2.69 6.01 -4.44
N VAL A 274 -1.74 6.11 -3.51
CA VAL A 274 -1.50 5.14 -2.44
C VAL A 274 -1.61 5.82 -1.09
N GLY A 275 -1.98 5.10 -0.03
CA GLY A 275 -1.91 5.63 1.32
C GLY A 275 -0.48 5.56 1.84
N VAL A 276 0.08 6.64 2.38
CA VAL A 276 1.41 6.66 2.98
C VAL A 276 1.29 7.04 4.45
N GLN A 277 1.43 6.05 5.33
CA GLN A 277 1.52 6.25 6.77
C GLN A 277 2.99 6.28 7.17
N LYS A 278 3.56 7.48 7.25
CA LYS A 278 4.97 7.71 7.58
C LYS A 278 5.18 7.74 9.09
N ASP A 279 6.26 7.11 9.54
CA ASP A 279 6.77 7.11 10.91
C ASP A 279 5.70 6.71 11.96
N THR A 280 4.84 5.75 11.63
CA THR A 280 3.84 5.21 12.56
C THR A 280 4.48 4.28 13.57
N GLN A 281 4.02 4.34 14.81
CA GLN A 281 4.50 3.48 15.88
C GLN A 281 4.13 2.01 15.64
N VAL A 282 5.09 1.12 15.84
CA VAL A 282 4.86 -0.33 15.95
C VAL A 282 4.39 -0.63 17.39
N SER A 283 3.08 -0.76 17.55
CA SER A 283 2.39 -0.82 18.85
C SER A 283 2.53 -2.14 19.61
N SER A 284 2.90 -3.22 18.92
CA SER A 284 3.16 -4.54 19.51
C SER A 284 4.47 -4.60 20.30
N VAL A 285 5.37 -3.63 20.10
CA VAL A 285 6.65 -3.50 20.78
C VAL A 285 6.51 -2.47 21.91
N SER A 286 6.80 -2.87 23.16
CA SER A 286 6.57 -2.04 24.35
C SER A 286 7.82 -1.53 25.05
N ASP A 287 8.99 -2.09 24.73
CA ASP A 287 10.28 -1.79 25.37
C ASP A 287 11.05 -0.64 24.69
N ARG A 288 10.61 -0.21 23.50
CA ARG A 288 11.24 0.85 22.70
C ARG A 288 10.23 1.57 21.83
N VAL A 289 10.59 2.77 21.39
CA VAL A 289 9.86 3.47 20.32
C VAL A 289 10.44 3.00 18.99
N GLN A 290 9.71 2.11 18.30
CA GLN A 290 10.03 1.69 16.94
C GLN A 290 9.00 2.27 15.97
N LYS A 291 9.48 2.81 14.86
CA LYS A 291 8.64 3.46 13.84
C LYS A 291 8.94 2.90 12.47
N VAL A 292 7.90 2.78 11.66
CA VAL A 292 8.03 2.34 10.27
C VAL A 292 7.16 3.21 9.38
N THR A 293 7.42 3.17 8.07
CA THR A 293 6.52 3.75 7.08
C THR A 293 5.77 2.62 6.37
N GLN A 294 4.44 2.70 6.33
CA GLN A 294 3.59 1.76 5.60
C GLN A 294 3.00 2.44 4.35
N VAL A 295 3.17 1.79 3.20
CA VAL A 295 2.59 2.21 1.93
C VAL A 295 1.43 1.27 1.59
N TYR A 296 0.21 1.76 1.78
CA TYR A 296 -1.03 1.03 1.55
C TYR A 296 -1.38 1.04 0.06
N CYS A 297 -1.28 -0.14 -0.55
CA CYS A 297 -1.41 -0.36 -1.97
C CYS A 297 -2.58 -1.29 -2.26
N SER A 298 -3.51 -0.85 -3.10
CA SER A 298 -4.64 -1.67 -3.54
C SER A 298 -4.48 -2.11 -4.99
N ALA A 299 -4.32 -3.42 -5.18
CA ALA A 299 -4.49 -4.03 -6.49
C ALA A 299 -5.97 -4.17 -6.85
N LEU A 300 -6.27 -4.64 -8.06
CA LEU A 300 -7.64 -4.90 -8.47
C LEU A 300 -8.13 -6.25 -7.92
N PRO A 301 -9.39 -6.35 -7.47
CA PRO A 301 -9.94 -7.57 -6.87
C PRO A 301 -10.45 -8.56 -7.94
N VAL A 302 -9.55 -9.03 -8.81
CA VAL A 302 -9.85 -9.97 -9.92
C VAL A 302 -10.57 -11.22 -9.42
N GLY A 303 -10.08 -11.81 -8.33
CA GLY A 303 -10.64 -13.01 -7.69
C GLY A 303 -12.05 -12.84 -7.11
N TYR A 304 -12.49 -11.60 -6.87
CA TYR A 304 -13.83 -11.29 -6.35
C TYR A 304 -14.89 -11.13 -7.44
N SER A 305 -14.51 -11.28 -8.72
CA SER A 305 -15.39 -11.06 -9.86
C SER A 305 -15.57 -12.33 -10.71
N PRO A 306 -16.31 -13.35 -10.22
CA PRO A 306 -16.35 -14.70 -10.81
C PRO A 306 -16.95 -14.76 -12.23
N ASN A 307 -17.64 -13.70 -12.67
CA ASN A 307 -18.27 -13.61 -14.00
C ASN A 307 -17.42 -12.82 -15.01
N THR A 308 -16.13 -12.68 -14.76
CA THR A 308 -15.18 -11.97 -15.63
C THR A 308 -13.98 -12.84 -15.97
N SER A 309 -13.31 -12.56 -17.10
CA SER A 309 -12.06 -13.23 -17.45
C SER A 309 -10.88 -12.43 -16.91
N PRO A 310 -9.84 -13.05 -16.32
CA PRO A 310 -8.60 -12.36 -15.97
C PRO A 310 -8.01 -11.57 -17.16
N ALA A 311 -8.16 -12.07 -18.39
CA ALA A 311 -7.70 -11.38 -19.59
C ALA A 311 -8.41 -10.04 -19.85
N ASP A 312 -9.63 -9.82 -19.34
CA ASP A 312 -10.32 -8.53 -19.41
C ASP A 312 -9.76 -7.52 -18.39
N TRP A 313 -9.17 -8.01 -17.29
CA TRP A 313 -8.56 -7.18 -16.24
C TRP A 313 -7.15 -6.73 -16.60
N GLU A 314 -6.41 -7.54 -17.34
CA GLU A 314 -4.96 -7.43 -17.49
C GLU A 314 -4.42 -6.00 -17.75
N PRO A 315 -4.93 -5.20 -18.71
CA PRO A 315 -4.39 -3.86 -18.92
C PRO A 315 -4.65 -2.92 -17.74
N PHE A 316 -5.81 -3.04 -17.09
CA PHE A 316 -6.16 -2.24 -15.92
C PHE A 316 -5.35 -2.69 -14.69
N ALA A 317 -5.20 -4.00 -14.49
CA ALA A 317 -4.44 -4.57 -13.39
C ALA A 317 -2.96 -4.19 -13.47
N ARG A 318 -2.33 -4.31 -14.65
CA ARG A 318 -0.95 -3.88 -14.86
C ARG A 318 -0.76 -2.39 -14.65
N LEU A 319 -1.69 -1.56 -15.14
CA LEU A 319 -1.64 -0.11 -14.93
C LEU A 319 -1.68 0.23 -13.43
N VAL A 320 -2.55 -0.44 -12.65
CA VAL A 320 -2.59 -0.29 -11.20
C VAL A 320 -1.30 -0.77 -10.56
N LEU A 321 -0.89 -2.03 -10.79
CA LEU A 321 0.30 -2.63 -10.18
C LEU A 321 1.58 -1.81 -10.44
N ASN A 322 1.78 -1.35 -11.67
CA ASN A 322 2.91 -0.49 -12.03
C ASN A 322 2.99 0.75 -11.12
N SER A 323 1.83 1.37 -10.86
CA SER A 323 1.77 2.55 -10.02
C SER A 323 2.09 2.25 -8.55
N LEU A 324 1.58 1.14 -8.02
CA LEU A 324 1.75 0.76 -6.60
C LEU A 324 3.21 0.47 -6.26
N TYR A 325 3.90 -0.33 -7.08
CA TYR A 325 5.30 -0.68 -6.83
C TYR A 325 6.23 0.52 -7.03
N GLU A 326 6.01 1.33 -8.07
CA GLU A 326 6.80 2.56 -8.27
C GLU A 326 6.59 3.55 -7.11
N SER A 327 5.34 3.76 -6.70
CA SER A 327 5.01 4.64 -5.56
C SER A 327 5.71 4.20 -4.28
N THR A 328 5.72 2.90 -3.99
CA THR A 328 6.39 2.34 -2.81
C THR A 328 7.89 2.61 -2.82
N LEU A 329 8.55 2.36 -3.96
CA LEU A 329 9.99 2.60 -4.07
C LEU A 329 10.35 4.08 -4.04
N LEU A 330 9.50 4.97 -4.59
CA LEU A 330 9.69 6.41 -4.48
C LEU A 330 9.52 6.92 -3.04
N VAL A 331 8.60 6.33 -2.26
CA VAL A 331 8.51 6.61 -0.81
C VAL A 331 9.79 6.18 -0.09
N ALA A 332 10.29 4.97 -0.38
CA ALA A 332 11.55 4.48 0.18
C ALA A 332 12.76 5.35 -0.22
N GLU A 333 12.79 5.83 -1.46
CA GLU A 333 13.82 6.75 -1.94
C GLU A 333 13.81 8.06 -1.15
N ARG A 334 12.63 8.63 -0.86
CA ARG A 334 12.52 9.84 -0.03
C ARG A 334 13.01 9.61 1.40
N GLU A 335 12.74 8.44 1.99
CA GLU A 335 13.33 8.09 3.28
C GLU A 335 14.85 7.94 3.17
N ALA A 336 15.36 7.31 2.11
CA ALA A 336 16.79 7.14 1.89
C ALA A 336 17.52 8.47 1.66
N GLN A 337 16.87 9.47 1.06
CA GLN A 337 17.41 10.84 0.96
C GLN A 337 17.62 11.47 2.35
N ARG A 338 16.84 11.07 3.36
CA ARG A 338 16.94 11.57 4.74
C ARG A 338 17.95 10.78 5.58
N THR A 339 18.02 9.47 5.40
CA THR A 339 18.81 8.55 6.25
C THR A 339 20.13 8.09 5.60
N GLY A 340 20.29 8.29 4.30
CA GLY A 340 21.39 7.79 3.47
C GLY A 340 21.16 6.37 2.91
N ARG A 341 20.36 5.54 3.57
CA ARG A 341 19.98 4.19 3.14
C ARG A 341 18.67 3.76 3.78
N THR A 342 17.81 3.09 3.01
CA THR A 342 16.52 2.62 3.50
C THR A 342 16.24 1.19 3.05
N LYS A 343 15.75 0.37 3.99
CA LYS A 343 15.19 -0.94 3.69
C LYS A 343 13.74 -0.78 3.23
N VAL A 344 13.38 -1.47 2.15
CA VAL A 344 12.02 -1.55 1.66
C VAL A 344 11.60 -2.99 1.48
N PHE A 345 10.47 -3.34 2.08
CA PHE A 345 9.88 -4.68 2.03
C PHE A 345 8.71 -4.67 1.05
N LEU A 346 8.91 -5.27 -0.11
CA LEU A 346 7.88 -5.46 -1.13
C LEU A 346 7.15 -6.78 -0.89
N THR A 347 5.84 -6.78 -1.08
CA THR A 347 5.01 -7.99 -0.96
C THR A 347 4.28 -8.25 -2.28
N HIS A 348 3.66 -9.41 -2.41
CA HIS A 348 2.96 -9.80 -3.63
C HIS A 348 1.56 -9.16 -3.70
N VAL A 349 1.48 -7.82 -3.66
CA VAL A 349 0.22 -7.07 -3.64
C VAL A 349 -0.64 -7.46 -4.83
N GLY A 350 -1.89 -7.87 -4.55
CA GLY A 350 -2.86 -8.33 -5.53
C GLY A 350 -2.84 -9.83 -5.84
N GLY A 351 -1.80 -10.55 -5.43
CA GLY A 351 -1.77 -12.01 -5.51
C GLY A 351 -2.75 -12.66 -4.52
N GLY A 352 -2.76 -14.00 -4.47
CA GLY A 352 -3.61 -14.74 -3.54
C GLY A 352 -5.10 -14.46 -3.76
N VAL A 353 -5.79 -13.95 -2.73
CA VAL A 353 -7.24 -13.73 -2.73
C VAL A 353 -7.69 -12.72 -3.81
N PHE A 354 -6.90 -11.67 -4.07
CA PHE A 354 -7.21 -10.70 -5.12
C PHE A 354 -7.02 -11.26 -6.53
N GLY A 355 -6.30 -12.37 -6.69
CA GLY A 355 -6.27 -13.15 -7.93
C GLY A 355 -5.57 -12.49 -9.12
N ASN A 356 -4.69 -11.52 -8.91
CA ASN A 356 -3.85 -10.98 -9.99
C ASN A 356 -2.81 -12.03 -10.39
N ASP A 357 -2.52 -12.10 -11.69
CA ASP A 357 -1.51 -13.01 -12.23
C ASP A 357 -0.12 -12.66 -11.67
N GLN A 358 0.64 -13.68 -11.23
CA GLN A 358 1.98 -13.49 -10.66
C GLN A 358 2.93 -12.80 -11.64
N LYS A 359 2.78 -13.05 -12.95
CA LYS A 359 3.58 -12.40 -13.97
C LYS A 359 3.32 -10.89 -13.99
N TRP A 360 2.08 -10.44 -13.83
CA TRP A 360 1.77 -9.01 -13.79
C TRP A 360 2.44 -8.32 -12.60
N ILE A 361 2.49 -9.01 -11.47
CA ILE A 361 3.16 -8.52 -10.24
C ILE A 361 4.67 -8.43 -10.45
N VAL A 362 5.30 -9.50 -10.95
CA VAL A 362 6.74 -9.55 -11.19
C VAL A 362 7.18 -8.51 -12.22
N ASP A 363 6.43 -8.39 -13.34
CA ASP A 363 6.68 -7.37 -14.36
C ASP A 363 6.62 -5.95 -13.77
N ALA A 364 5.68 -5.69 -12.85
CA ALA A 364 5.51 -4.39 -12.20
C ALA A 364 6.62 -4.07 -11.19
N ILE A 365 7.07 -5.07 -10.41
CA ILE A 365 8.24 -4.92 -9.52
C ILE A 365 9.48 -4.59 -10.35
N GLU A 366 9.74 -5.35 -11.42
CA GLU A 366 10.87 -5.13 -12.31
C GLU A 366 10.85 -3.70 -12.88
N LYS A 367 9.70 -3.27 -13.40
CA LYS A 367 9.51 -1.92 -13.94
C LYS A 367 9.74 -0.83 -12.89
N ALA A 368 9.25 -1.02 -11.67
CA ALA A 368 9.42 -0.06 -10.59
C ALA A 368 10.89 0.08 -10.16
N VAL A 369 11.61 -1.04 -10.03
CA VAL A 369 13.05 -1.06 -9.69
C VAL A 369 13.84 -0.32 -10.76
N TRP A 370 13.57 -0.58 -12.03
CA TRP A 370 14.21 0.15 -13.13
C TRP A 370 13.89 1.63 -13.13
N SER A 371 12.62 2.01 -12.90
CA SER A 371 12.22 3.42 -12.83
C SER A 371 13.05 4.18 -11.79
N VAL A 372 13.14 3.66 -10.57
CA VAL A 372 13.90 4.30 -9.48
C VAL A 372 15.40 4.26 -9.73
N PHE A 373 15.94 3.13 -10.18
CA PHE A 373 17.36 3.00 -10.53
C PHE A 373 17.78 4.07 -11.56
N LEU A 374 16.96 4.31 -12.57
CA LEU A 374 17.29 5.25 -13.64
C LEU A 374 17.16 6.70 -13.22
N ARG A 375 16.10 7.05 -12.48
CA ARG A 375 15.86 8.41 -11.97
C ARG A 375 17.03 8.95 -11.15
N GLY A 376 17.79 8.06 -10.50
CA GLY A 376 19.17 8.36 -10.08
C GLY A 376 19.29 9.36 -8.94
N ASN A 377 18.37 9.34 -7.99
CA ASN A 377 18.42 10.19 -6.81
C ASN A 377 19.29 9.58 -5.69
N SER A 378 19.70 10.45 -4.79
CA SER A 378 20.80 10.34 -3.80
C SER A 378 20.69 9.26 -2.71
N GLY A 379 19.70 8.37 -2.78
CA GLY A 379 19.41 7.38 -1.75
C GLY A 379 19.82 5.97 -2.15
N LYS A 380 20.34 5.19 -1.18
CA LYS A 380 20.59 3.75 -1.35
C LYS A 380 19.37 2.95 -0.90
N LEU A 381 18.92 1.99 -1.70
CA LEU A 381 17.77 1.14 -1.36
C LEU A 381 18.19 -0.31 -1.17
N ASP A 382 17.72 -0.92 -0.08
CA ASP A 382 17.76 -2.37 0.10
C ASP A 382 16.36 -2.93 -0.08
N VAL A 383 16.12 -3.54 -1.23
CA VAL A 383 14.83 -4.08 -1.63
C VAL A 383 14.74 -5.54 -1.23
N TYR A 384 13.81 -5.86 -0.35
CA TYR A 384 13.51 -7.21 0.09
C TYR A 384 12.15 -7.63 -0.47
N ILE A 385 12.13 -8.63 -1.35
CA ILE A 385 10.88 -9.25 -1.80
C ILE A 385 10.50 -10.31 -0.77
N VAL A 386 9.43 -10.04 -0.03
CA VAL A 386 8.97 -10.89 1.09
C VAL A 386 8.08 -12.00 0.56
N ASN A 387 8.52 -13.24 0.78
CA ASN A 387 7.83 -14.45 0.38
C ASN A 387 7.33 -15.20 1.63
N TYR A 388 6.26 -15.97 1.45
CA TYR A 388 5.69 -16.81 2.52
C TYR A 388 6.01 -18.29 2.26
N LYS A 389 6.56 -18.97 3.27
CA LYS A 389 7.00 -20.39 3.28
C LYS A 389 8.14 -20.75 2.31
N SER A 390 8.10 -20.27 1.07
CA SER A 390 9.14 -20.51 0.06
C SER A 390 9.16 -19.39 -0.96
N VAL A 391 10.26 -19.28 -1.70
CA VAL A 391 10.39 -18.34 -2.82
C VAL A 391 9.92 -19.03 -4.11
N PRO A 392 8.86 -18.55 -4.79
CA PRO A 392 8.47 -19.11 -6.06
C PRO A 392 9.51 -18.80 -7.15
N ARG A 393 9.71 -19.74 -8.08
CA ARG A 393 10.74 -19.65 -9.14
C ARG A 393 10.73 -18.33 -9.91
N ILE A 394 9.54 -17.79 -10.21
CA ILE A 394 9.40 -16.53 -10.95
C ILE A 394 10.04 -15.32 -10.22
N TYR A 395 10.07 -15.34 -8.88
CA TYR A 395 10.72 -14.29 -8.08
C TYR A 395 12.23 -14.54 -7.93
N GLU A 396 12.68 -15.80 -7.93
CA GLU A 396 14.11 -16.13 -8.05
C GLU A 396 14.66 -15.58 -9.37
N GLU A 397 13.98 -15.89 -10.48
CA GLU A 397 14.34 -15.45 -11.83
C GLU A 397 14.31 -13.93 -11.98
N LEU A 398 13.39 -13.24 -11.29
CA LEU A 398 13.38 -11.78 -11.21
C LEU A 398 14.68 -11.24 -10.60
N VAL A 399 15.08 -11.76 -9.44
CA VAL A 399 16.29 -11.31 -8.74
C VAL A 399 17.56 -11.68 -9.53
N GLU A 400 17.61 -12.89 -10.09
CA GLU A 400 18.70 -13.35 -10.96
C GLU A 400 18.91 -12.43 -12.17
N ARG A 401 17.84 -11.90 -12.77
CA ARG A 401 17.91 -10.94 -13.89
C ARG A 401 18.31 -9.53 -13.45
N LEU A 402 17.83 -9.08 -12.29
CA LEU A 402 18.07 -7.70 -11.82
C LEU A 402 19.49 -7.51 -11.25
N ILE A 403 20.03 -8.45 -10.47
CA ILE A 403 21.32 -8.29 -9.78
C ILE A 403 22.47 -7.92 -10.74
N PRO A 404 22.71 -8.62 -11.87
CA PRO A 404 23.81 -8.28 -12.78
C PRO A 404 23.62 -6.92 -13.43
N SER A 405 22.36 -6.55 -13.69
CA SER A 405 21.95 -5.38 -14.46
C SER A 405 21.96 -4.10 -13.62
N LEU A 406 21.78 -4.22 -12.30
CA LEU A 406 21.88 -3.12 -11.33
C LEU A 406 23.34 -2.78 -10.96
N GLN A 407 24.32 -3.45 -11.57
CA GLN A 407 25.73 -3.08 -11.42
C GLN A 407 26.11 -1.90 -12.34
N PRO A 408 26.86 -0.90 -11.84
CA PRO A 408 27.17 0.32 -12.60
C PRO A 408 27.89 0.13 -13.94
N ARG A 409 28.50 -1.04 -14.18
CA ARG A 409 29.28 -1.34 -15.40
C ARG A 409 28.49 -2.07 -16.48
N ASN A 410 27.27 -2.53 -16.17
CA ASN A 410 26.54 -3.50 -17.00
C ASN A 410 25.20 -2.97 -17.54
N VAL A 411 24.94 -1.66 -17.45
CA VAL A 411 23.75 -1.07 -18.06
C VAL A 411 23.88 -1.18 -19.59
N SER A 412 23.22 -2.18 -20.17
CA SER A 412 23.27 -2.46 -21.61
C SER A 412 22.30 -1.58 -22.39
N THR A 413 22.52 -1.47 -23.70
CA THR A 413 21.61 -0.78 -24.64
C THR A 413 20.21 -1.44 -24.67
N GLU A 414 20.10 -2.73 -24.36
CA GLU A 414 18.83 -3.45 -24.24
C GLU A 414 18.05 -3.07 -22.98
N ALA A 415 18.74 -2.89 -21.84
CA ALA A 415 18.12 -2.31 -20.65
C ALA A 415 17.61 -0.90 -20.99
N LEU A 416 18.45 -0.08 -21.62
CA LEU A 416 18.05 1.26 -22.09
C LEU A 416 16.90 1.23 -23.12
N ASN A 417 16.75 0.21 -23.96
CA ASN A 417 15.63 0.08 -24.92
C ASN A 417 14.34 -0.45 -24.28
N PHE A 418 14.40 -1.32 -23.27
CA PHE A 418 13.23 -1.64 -22.44
C PHE A 418 12.67 -0.37 -21.76
N ILE A 419 13.56 0.60 -21.51
CA ILE A 419 13.33 1.85 -20.79
C ILE A 419 12.90 3.01 -21.72
N ALA A 420 13.59 3.21 -22.85
CA ALA A 420 13.41 4.34 -23.77
C ALA A 420 12.07 4.28 -24.54
N VAL A 421 11.48 3.10 -24.63
CA VAL A 421 10.16 2.92 -25.27
C VAL A 421 9.02 3.19 -24.26
N ASP A 422 9.28 3.32 -22.96
CA ASP A 422 8.25 3.40 -21.91
C ASP A 422 8.35 4.64 -21.00
N CYS A 423 9.41 5.44 -21.12
CA CYS A 423 9.56 6.73 -20.47
C CYS A 423 9.54 7.84 -21.53
N SER A 424 8.40 8.52 -21.72
CA SER A 424 8.38 9.88 -22.27
C SER A 424 8.93 10.85 -21.23
N LEU A 425 10.18 10.65 -20.80
CA LEU A 425 11.01 11.69 -20.22
C LEU A 425 11.42 12.62 -21.36
N GLY A 426 10.46 13.37 -21.87
CA GLY A 426 10.69 14.40 -22.89
C GLY A 426 11.79 15.34 -22.40
N GLY A 427 12.94 15.30 -23.07
CA GLY A 427 14.00 16.30 -22.96
C GLY A 427 15.37 15.87 -22.41
N TYR A 428 15.60 14.60 -22.02
CA TYR A 428 16.82 14.27 -21.24
C TYR A 428 17.90 13.41 -21.92
N TRP A 429 17.76 13.01 -23.19
CA TRP A 429 18.71 12.04 -23.79
C TRP A 429 19.25 12.40 -25.17
N GLU A 430 18.96 13.59 -25.73
CA GLU A 430 19.50 13.95 -27.06
C GLU A 430 20.98 14.39 -27.05
N ASP A 431 21.58 14.69 -25.91
CA ASP A 431 22.93 15.30 -25.87
C ASP A 431 24.05 14.38 -25.37
N THR A 432 23.94 13.04 -25.44
CA THR A 432 25.06 12.16 -25.05
C THR A 432 25.15 10.81 -25.75
N LEU A 433 24.90 10.80 -27.07
CA LEU A 433 25.41 9.73 -27.95
C LEU A 433 26.71 10.16 -28.62
#